data_AF-W1YVL8-F1
#
_entry.id   AF-W1YVL8-F1
#
_cell.length_a   1.000
_cell.length_b   1.000
_cell.length_c   1.000
_cell.angle_alpha   90.00
_cell.angle_beta   90.00
_cell.angle_gamma   90.00
#
_symmetry.space_group_name_H-M   'P 1'
#
loop_
_entity.id
_entity.type
_entity.pdbx_description
1 polymer ?
#
loop_
_entity_poly.entity_id
_entity_poly.type
_entity_poly.pdbx_seq_one_letter_code
_entity_poly.pdbx_strand_id
1 'polypeptide(L)'
;GTHGEKQHVGRSGDGGIDGVIRQDALGLTNIYIQAKRYADTNKVGEPEIRNFIGSLDTQGASLGVFITTSSFQPGAVHTAEGYRHGRI
;
A
#
# COMPACT_ATOMS: atom_id res chain seq x y z
N GLY A 1 21.94 7.92 -0.58
CA GLY A 1 22.78 7.48 0.54
C GLY A 1 22.55 6.00 0.78
N THR A 2 23.36 5.34 1.60
CA THR A 2 23.41 3.87 1.82
C THR A 2 22.14 3.24 2.43
N HIS A 3 21.02 3.96 2.46
CA HIS A 3 19.71 3.52 2.90
C HIS A 3 18.67 4.04 1.90
N GLY A 4 17.94 3.11 1.29
CA GLY A 4 16.80 3.24 0.36
C GLY A 4 16.52 4.58 -0.33
N GLU A 5 16.48 4.55 -1.66
CA GLU A 5 16.02 5.69 -2.46
C GLU A 5 14.48 5.79 -2.40
N LYS A 6 13.98 6.96 -2.00
CA LYS A 6 12.54 7.24 -1.93
C LYS A 6 12.13 7.91 -3.23
N GLN A 7 11.29 7.25 -4.02
CA GLN A 7 10.76 7.83 -5.25
C GLN A 7 9.27 8.13 -5.04
N HIS A 8 8.89 9.40 -5.18
CA HIS A 8 7.49 9.77 -5.18
C HIS A 8 6.91 9.42 -6.55
N VAL A 9 6.11 8.35 -6.59
CA VAL A 9 5.39 7.89 -7.79
C VAL A 9 3.92 8.24 -7.55
N GLY A 10 3.61 9.54 -7.60
CA GLY A 10 2.24 10.03 -7.56
C GLY A 10 1.84 10.44 -8.96
N ARG A 11 1.40 9.51 -9.80
CA ARG A 11 0.79 9.84 -11.09
C ARG A 11 -0.62 9.27 -11.10
N SER A 12 -1.63 10.13 -10.98
CA SER A 12 -3.03 9.73 -11.08
C SER A 12 -3.28 8.76 -12.24
N GLY A 13 -3.61 7.49 -11.94
CA GLY A 13 -3.85 6.44 -12.93
C GLY A 13 -3.17 5.09 -12.66
N ASP A 14 -2.40 4.97 -11.58
CA ASP A 14 -1.58 3.83 -11.16
C ASP A 14 -2.27 2.87 -10.17
N GLY A 15 -3.61 2.87 -10.13
CA GLY A 15 -4.38 2.01 -9.21
C GLY A 15 -4.48 2.56 -7.78
N GLY A 16 -3.94 3.76 -7.52
CA GLY A 16 -4.01 4.45 -6.23
C GLY A 16 -2.77 4.29 -5.36
N ILE A 17 -1.63 3.90 -5.93
CA ILE A 17 -0.34 3.91 -5.25
C ILE A 17 0.14 5.37 -5.17
N ASP A 18 0.46 5.83 -3.98
CA ASP A 18 0.89 7.22 -3.74
C ASP A 18 2.42 7.36 -3.65
N GLY A 19 3.15 6.26 -3.44
CA GLY A 19 4.61 6.27 -3.41
C GLY A 19 5.26 4.90 -3.44
N VAL A 20 6.56 4.87 -3.76
CA VAL A 20 7.38 3.64 -3.76
C VAL A 20 8.70 3.91 -3.05
N ILE A 21 9.05 3.06 -2.09
CA ILE A 21 10.35 3.05 -1.42
C ILE A 21 11.13 1.84 -1.91
N ARG A 22 12.30 2.07 -2.49
CA ARG A 22 13.22 0.99 -2.85
C ARG A 22 14.12 0.72 -1.66
N GLN A 23 14.05 -0.47 -1.08
CA GLN A 23 14.80 -0.79 0.13
C GLN A 23 16.28 -1.06 -0.17
N ASP A 24 16.58 -1.55 -1.37
CA ASP A 24 17.93 -1.84 -1.85
C ASP A 24 18.27 -1.08 -3.14
N ALA A 25 19.57 -0.91 -3.37
CA ALA A 25 20.10 -0.19 -4.53
C ALA A 25 19.84 -0.91 -5.87
N LEU A 26 19.53 -2.22 -5.83
CA LEU A 26 19.21 -3.02 -7.01
C LEU A 26 17.72 -2.92 -7.38
N GLY A 27 16.89 -2.35 -6.50
CA GLY A 27 15.44 -2.24 -6.69
C GLY A 27 14.70 -3.58 -6.61
N LEU A 28 15.30 -4.60 -5.99
CA LEU A 28 14.72 -5.93 -5.86
C LEU A 28 13.58 -5.95 -4.85
N THR A 29 13.66 -5.09 -3.83
CA THR A 29 12.66 -4.95 -2.78
C THR A 29 12.03 -3.56 -2.86
N ASN A 30 10.79 -3.52 -3.33
CA ASN A 30 10.01 -2.29 -3.43
C ASN A 30 8.85 -2.34 -2.43
N ILE A 31 8.72 -1.29 -1.62
CA ILE A 31 7.60 -1.10 -0.70
C ILE A 31 6.69 -0.05 -1.31
N TYR A 32 5.46 -0.44 -1.59
CA TYR A 32 4.45 0.43 -2.16
C TYR A 32 3.60 1.05 -1.06
N ILE A 33 3.26 2.32 -1.20
CA ILE A 33 2.55 3.07 -0.17
C ILE A 33 1.27 3.63 -0.77
N GLN A 34 0.16 3.47 -0.06
CA GLN A 34 -1.09 4.17 -0.33
C GLN A 34 -1.51 4.94 0.92
N ALA A 35 -1.92 6.19 0.75
CA ALA A 35 -2.35 7.09 1.80
C ALA A 35 -3.74 7.68 1.49
N LYS A 36 -4.71 7.42 2.36
CA LYS A 36 -6.07 7.99 2.26
C LYS A 36 -6.35 8.94 3.41
N ARG A 37 -6.66 10.19 3.10
CA ARG A 37 -7.12 11.15 4.11
C ARG A 37 -8.64 11.12 4.21
N TYR A 38 -9.16 10.42 5.22
CA TYR A 38 -10.60 10.32 5.51
C TYR A 38 -10.94 11.01 6.83
N ALA A 39 -12.20 11.45 6.95
CA ALA A 39 -12.77 11.89 8.22
C ALA A 39 -12.93 10.69 9.18
N ASP A 40 -12.91 10.94 10.49
CA ASP A 40 -12.98 9.88 11.52
C ASP A 40 -14.23 9.00 11.41
N THR A 41 -15.32 9.55 10.84
CA THR A 41 -16.57 8.84 10.58
C THR A 41 -16.49 7.87 9.40
N ASN A 42 -15.51 8.05 8.50
CA ASN A 42 -15.32 7.22 7.33
C ASN A 42 -14.13 6.28 7.55
N LYS A 43 -14.42 5.07 8.00
CA LYS A 43 -13.43 4.03 8.27
C LYS A 43 -13.06 3.29 6.99
N VAL A 44 -11.80 2.87 6.89
CA VAL A 44 -11.32 2.07 5.76
C VAL A 44 -11.92 0.68 5.84
N GLY A 45 -12.59 0.28 4.75
CA GLY A 45 -13.24 -1.02 4.62
C GLY A 45 -12.36 -2.04 3.90
N GLU A 46 -12.90 -3.24 3.81
CA GLU A 46 -12.31 -4.32 3.02
C GLU A 46 -12.14 -3.97 1.52
N PRO A 47 -13.08 -3.28 0.83
CA PRO A 47 -12.91 -2.97 -0.59
C PRO A 47 -11.65 -2.15 -0.88
N GLU A 48 -11.30 -1.18 -0.02
CA GLU A 48 -10.09 -0.38 -0.16
C GLU A 48 -8.82 -1.22 -0.04
N ILE A 49 -8.76 -2.12 0.94
CA ILE A 49 -7.62 -3.02 1.12
C ILE A 49 -7.51 -4.02 -0.04
N ARG A 50 -8.62 -4.59 -0.51
CA ARG A 50 -8.62 -5.48 -1.69
C ARG A 50 -8.13 -4.76 -2.94
N ASN A 51 -8.54 -3.51 -3.16
CA ASN A 51 -8.07 -2.70 -4.28
C ASN A 51 -6.57 -2.43 -4.18
N PHE A 52 -6.06 -2.17 -2.98
CA PHE A 52 -4.63 -2.00 -2.76
C PHE A 52 -3.86 -3.29 -3.04
N ILE A 53 -4.33 -4.44 -2.53
CA ILE A 53 -3.77 -5.77 -2.86
C ILE A 53 -3.69 -5.99 -4.37
N GLY A 54 -4.79 -5.74 -5.10
CA GLY A 54 -4.80 -5.90 -6.55
C GLY A 54 -3.78 -4.99 -7.25
N SER A 55 -3.51 -3.81 -6.69
CA SER A 55 -2.48 -2.90 -7.19
C SER A 55 -1.07 -3.46 -6.93
N LEU A 56 -0.81 -4.03 -5.74
CA LEU A 56 0.46 -4.70 -5.42
C LEU A 56 0.71 -5.89 -6.35
N ASP A 57 -0.30 -6.74 -6.53
CA ASP A 57 -0.20 -7.93 -7.39
C ASP A 57 0.09 -7.54 -8.84
N THR A 58 -0.56 -6.48 -9.35
CA THR A 58 -0.31 -5.96 -10.71
C THR A 58 1.12 -5.44 -10.88
N GLN A 59 1.71 -4.90 -9.82
CA GLN A 59 3.10 -4.42 -9.80
C GLN A 59 4.11 -5.53 -9.48
N GLY A 60 3.67 -6.76 -9.21
CA GLY A 60 4.53 -7.86 -8.75
C GLY A 60 5.19 -7.58 -7.39
N ALA A 61 4.57 -6.74 -6.58
CA ALA A 61 5.08 -6.32 -5.28
C ALA A 61 4.59 -7.26 -4.17
N SER A 62 5.48 -7.57 -3.23
CA SER A 62 5.15 -8.38 -2.05
C SER A 62 5.04 -7.57 -0.76
N LEU A 63 5.32 -6.26 -0.81
CA LEU A 63 5.30 -5.38 0.36
C LEU A 63 4.49 -4.11 0.06
N GLY A 64 3.47 -3.87 0.87
CA GLY A 64 2.67 -2.66 0.85
C GLY A 64 2.57 -2.00 2.22
N VAL A 65 2.23 -0.71 2.25
CA VAL A 65 1.84 0.02 3.45
C VAL A 65 0.61 0.85 3.13
N PHE A 66 -0.47 0.62 3.86
CA PHE A 66 -1.69 1.43 3.75
C PHE A 66 -1.80 2.38 4.95
N ILE A 67 -1.87 3.68 4.68
CA ILE A 67 -1.95 4.74 5.69
C ILE A 67 -3.31 5.42 5.57
N THR A 68 -3.96 5.65 6.70
CA THR A 68 -5.16 6.50 6.76
C THR A 68 -5.11 7.42 7.97
N THR A 69 -5.79 8.57 7.87
CA THR A 69 -6.04 9.45 9.02
C THR A 69 -7.20 8.98 9.89
N SER A 70 -7.99 8.00 9.42
CA SER A 70 -9.12 7.41 10.15
C SER A 70 -8.73 6.06 10.75
N SER A 71 -9.69 5.17 10.99
CA SER A 71 -9.48 3.80 11.48
C SER A 71 -9.88 2.73 10.46
N PHE A 72 -9.40 1.51 10.68
CA PHE A 72 -9.74 0.35 9.85
C PHE A 72 -10.91 -0.43 10.44
N GLN A 73 -11.80 -0.93 9.58
CA GLN A 73 -12.83 -1.89 9.99
C GLN A 73 -12.20 -3.28 10.21
N PRO A 74 -12.79 -4.13 11.06
CA PRO A 74 -12.28 -5.49 11.28
C PRO A 74 -12.12 -6.31 9.99
N GLY A 75 -13.06 -6.15 9.04
CA GLY A 75 -12.97 -6.78 7.73
C GLY A 75 -11.72 -6.34 6.95
N ALA A 76 -11.38 -5.05 6.98
CA ALA A 76 -10.19 -4.53 6.33
C ALA A 76 -8.90 -5.14 6.87
N VAL A 77 -8.80 -5.28 8.20
CA VAL A 77 -7.65 -5.91 8.87
C VAL A 77 -7.56 -7.39 8.48
N HIS A 78 -8.68 -8.10 8.52
CA HIS A 78 -8.73 -9.52 8.15
C HIS A 78 -8.33 -9.74 6.68
N THR A 79 -8.76 -8.87 5.78
CA THR A 79 -8.34 -8.91 4.37
C THR A 79 -6.83 -8.71 4.22
N ALA A 80 -6.24 -7.77 4.97
CA ALA A 80 -4.80 -7.51 4.93
C ALA A 80 -4.00 -8.73 5.45
N GLU A 81 -4.41 -9.31 6.58
CA GLU A 81 -3.80 -10.52 7.14
C GLU A 81 -3.93 -11.74 6.20
N GLY A 82 -5.00 -11.79 5.40
CA GLY A 82 -5.27 -12.85 4.44
C GLY A 82 -4.44 -12.76 3.16
N TYR A 83 -3.62 -11.71 2.96
CA TYR A 83 -2.82 -11.55 1.75
C TYR A 83 -1.70 -12.59 1.67
N ARG A 84 -1.82 -13.54 0.73
CA ARG A 84 -0.93 -14.72 0.64
C ARG A 84 0.35 -14.49 -0.14
N HIS A 85 0.40 -13.45 -0.95
CA HIS A 85 1.52 -13.17 -1.86
C HIS A 85 2.49 -12.11 -1.30
N GLY A 86 2.25 -11.64 -0.08
CA GLY A 86 3.05 -10.60 0.54
C GLY A 86 2.57 -10.18 1.93
N ARG A 87 2.94 -8.96 2.34
CA ARG A 87 2.52 -8.33 3.59
C ARG A 87 2.11 -6.89 3.35
N ILE A 88 1.13 -6.44 4.12
CA ILE A 88 0.57 -5.09 4.13
C ILE A 88 0.42 -4.58 5.56
#